data_AF-A0A150PD55-F1
#
_entry.id   AF-A0A150PD55-F1
#
_cell.length_a   1.000
_cell.length_b   1.000
_cell.length_c   1.000
_cell.angle_alpha   90.00
_cell.angle_beta   90.00
_cell.angle_gamma   90.00
#
_symmetry.space_group_name_H-M   'P 1'
#
loop_
_entity.id
_entity.type
_entity.pdbx_description
1 polymer ?
#
loop_
_entity_poly.entity_id
_entity_poly.type
_entity_poly.pdbx_seq_one_letter_code
_entity_poly.pdbx_strand_id
1 'polypeptide(L)'
;MNLVLLVEGAETEPRVYEAWLRHRLPALRREPNVADLTANGYVLVSGKGYPSCYRRIAGLLQDIDANPGRVQELWICIDSEEDTYEDRYAEVQRAVQAELQNNRMARTNPSLEIRFIIQHCCIETWFLGHDGFLRAGPQSRQLVGFKRFYDVSSDDPERMATYPGYVTRASFHLAYLKAMLAERSYRYSKQRPGVVIEPSYFEALQARCARTGHLASFRHLLEALRAADDVGS
;
A
#
# COMPACT_ATOMS: atom_id res chain seq x y z
N MET A 1 -11.97 16.68 -3.58
CA MET A 1 -11.80 15.85 -2.36
C MET A 1 -10.43 16.07 -1.74
N ASN A 2 -10.30 16.07 -0.42
CA ASN A 2 -9.02 16.04 0.27
C ASN A 2 -8.78 14.70 0.97
N LEU A 3 -7.57 14.17 0.79
CA LEU A 3 -7.16 12.85 1.25
C LEU A 3 -5.97 12.94 2.21
N VAL A 4 -6.01 12.19 3.30
CA VAL A 4 -4.86 11.98 4.16
C VAL A 4 -4.47 10.52 4.09
N LEU A 5 -3.18 10.22 3.86
CA LEU A 5 -2.63 8.87 3.87
C LEU A 5 -1.65 8.72 5.02
N LEU A 6 -1.85 7.67 5.84
CA LEU A 6 -0.84 7.14 6.74
C LEU A 6 -0.30 5.84 6.12
N VAL A 7 0.97 5.80 5.77
CA VAL A 7 1.62 4.60 5.21
C VAL A 7 2.64 4.06 6.20
N GLU A 8 2.73 2.75 6.40
CA GLU A 8 3.61 2.18 7.42
C GLU A 8 5.10 2.51 7.22
N GLY A 9 5.68 2.14 6.07
CA GLY A 9 7.11 2.27 5.87
C GLY A 9 7.61 3.69 5.58
N ALA A 10 8.92 3.84 5.76
CA ALA A 10 9.62 5.12 5.66
C ALA A 10 10.06 5.48 4.25
N GLU A 11 10.12 4.51 3.34
CA GLU A 11 10.86 4.66 2.09
C GLU A 11 10.06 4.23 0.86
N THR A 12 9.63 2.97 0.78
CA THR A 12 8.98 2.44 -0.43
C THR A 12 7.60 3.07 -0.62
N GLU A 13 6.76 2.93 0.40
CA GLU A 13 5.34 3.25 0.37
C GLU A 13 5.10 4.74 0.10
N PRO A 14 5.78 5.69 0.76
CA PRO A 14 5.60 7.10 0.43
C PRO A 14 5.80 7.43 -1.05
N ARG A 15 6.84 6.85 -1.66
CA ARG A 15 7.18 7.09 -3.08
C ARG A 15 6.18 6.41 -4.02
N VAL A 16 5.75 5.20 -3.66
CA VAL A 16 4.83 4.40 -4.48
C VAL A 16 3.43 4.98 -4.45
N TYR A 17 2.88 5.27 -3.27
CA TYR A 17 1.56 5.90 -3.16
C TYR A 17 1.56 7.29 -3.80
N GLU A 18 2.60 8.10 -3.61
CA GLU A 18 2.73 9.40 -4.30
C GLU A 18 2.72 9.26 -5.83
N ALA A 19 3.44 8.28 -6.39
CA ALA A 19 3.43 8.03 -7.82
C ALA A 19 2.05 7.54 -8.31
N TRP A 20 1.46 6.56 -7.63
CA TRP A 20 0.18 5.98 -8.04
C TRP A 20 -0.97 6.97 -7.90
N LEU A 21 -1.00 7.80 -6.84
CA LEU A 21 -1.97 8.90 -6.72
C LEU A 21 -1.81 9.91 -7.87
N ARG A 22 -0.57 10.28 -8.24
CA ARG A 22 -0.34 11.18 -9.37
C ARG A 22 -0.90 10.62 -10.69
N HIS A 23 -0.80 9.31 -10.88
CA HIS A 23 -1.29 8.65 -12.09
C HIS A 23 -2.82 8.47 -12.09
N ARG A 24 -3.40 8.14 -10.93
CA ARG A 24 -4.80 7.72 -10.81
C ARG A 24 -5.74 8.83 -10.38
N LEU A 25 -5.24 9.82 -9.65
CA LEU A 25 -5.97 10.99 -9.16
C LEU A 25 -5.16 12.26 -9.50
N PRO A 26 -4.95 12.56 -10.80
CA PRO A 26 -4.03 13.60 -11.25
C PRO A 26 -4.45 15.02 -10.85
N ALA A 27 -5.68 15.21 -10.39
CA ALA A 27 -6.14 16.47 -9.80
C ALA A 27 -5.59 16.71 -8.39
N LEU A 28 -5.21 15.65 -7.66
CA LEU A 28 -4.70 15.78 -6.30
C LEU A 28 -3.33 16.46 -6.26
N ARG A 29 -3.13 17.32 -5.26
CA ARG A 29 -1.90 18.08 -5.01
C ARG A 29 -1.37 17.78 -3.62
N ARG A 30 -0.07 17.53 -3.52
CA ARG A 30 0.55 17.20 -2.24
C ARG A 30 0.65 18.47 -1.39
N GLU A 31 0.15 18.39 -0.17
CA GLU A 31 0.32 19.41 0.85
C GLU A 31 1.19 18.88 2.00
N PRO A 32 1.93 19.76 2.71
CA PRO A 32 2.83 19.33 3.78
C PRO A 32 2.06 18.95 5.05
N ASN A 33 0.94 19.64 5.36
CA ASN A 33 0.15 19.41 6.57
C ASN A 33 -1.36 19.46 6.29
N VAL A 34 -2.14 18.92 7.23
CA VAL A 34 -3.61 18.92 7.16
C VAL A 34 -4.19 20.33 7.12
N ALA A 35 -3.57 21.29 7.81
CA ALA A 35 -4.00 22.69 7.83
C ALA A 35 -3.87 23.38 6.46
N ASP A 36 -2.98 22.88 5.60
CA ASP A 36 -2.71 23.41 4.27
C ASP A 36 -3.65 22.84 3.20
N LEU A 37 -4.44 21.80 3.55
CA LEU A 37 -5.43 21.21 2.64
C LEU A 37 -6.52 22.22 2.29
N THR A 38 -6.69 22.47 0.99
CA THR A 38 -7.74 23.34 0.44
C THR A 38 -8.75 22.52 -0.35
N ALA A 39 -8.60 22.39 -1.66
CA ALA A 39 -9.41 21.54 -2.51
C ALA A 39 -8.50 20.66 -3.38
N ASN A 40 -8.84 19.38 -3.48
CA ASN A 40 -8.03 18.40 -4.24
C ASN A 40 -6.60 18.30 -3.70
N GLY A 41 -6.45 18.37 -2.37
CA GLY A 41 -5.18 18.20 -1.68
C GLY A 41 -4.99 16.77 -1.15
N TYR A 42 -3.74 16.35 -0.98
CA TYR A 42 -3.44 15.18 -0.16
C TYR A 42 -2.23 15.40 0.75
N VAL A 43 -2.29 14.84 1.96
CA VAL A 43 -1.16 14.76 2.88
C VAL A 43 -0.74 13.31 2.97
N LEU A 44 0.56 13.04 2.91
CA LEU A 44 1.13 11.70 3.08
C LEU A 44 2.07 11.70 4.28
N VAL A 45 1.69 10.92 5.30
CA VAL A 45 2.44 10.72 6.53
C VAL A 45 3.03 9.31 6.55
N SER A 46 4.34 9.23 6.78
CA SER A 46 5.00 7.93 7.01
C SER A 46 4.94 7.53 8.48
N GLY A 47 4.56 6.28 8.72
CA GLY A 47 4.47 5.54 9.97
C GLY A 47 5.82 5.32 10.67
N LYS A 48 6.88 5.22 9.85
CA LYS A 48 8.23 4.77 10.23
C LYS A 48 8.24 3.34 10.83
N GLY A 49 7.38 2.46 10.31
CA GLY A 49 7.27 1.06 10.70
C GLY A 49 6.45 0.78 11.96
N TYR A 50 6.17 -0.49 12.22
CA TYR A 50 5.57 -0.98 13.46
C TYR A 50 6.50 -0.82 14.69
N PRO A 51 5.98 -0.51 15.89
CA PRO A 51 4.60 -0.09 16.23
C PRO A 51 4.36 1.42 16.11
N SER A 52 5.30 2.16 15.50
CA SER A 52 5.23 3.63 15.43
C SER A 52 4.09 4.14 14.55
N CYS A 53 3.63 3.34 13.59
CA CYS A 53 2.42 3.61 12.81
C CYS A 53 1.19 3.83 13.71
N TYR A 54 0.99 3.02 14.76
CA TYR A 54 -0.14 3.16 15.69
C TYR A 54 -0.11 4.45 16.50
N ARG A 55 1.07 4.86 16.98
CA ARG A 55 1.22 6.17 17.65
C ARG A 55 0.90 7.34 16.71
N ARG A 56 1.14 7.18 15.42
CA ARG A 56 0.82 8.19 14.40
C ARG A 56 -0.65 8.23 14.04
N ILE A 57 -1.40 7.14 14.20
CA ILE A 57 -2.87 7.16 14.06
C ILE A 57 -3.45 8.21 15.01
N ALA A 58 -3.10 8.16 16.30
CA ALA A 58 -3.59 9.09 17.31
C ALA A 58 -3.28 10.56 16.95
N GLY A 59 -2.01 10.86 16.65
CA GLY A 59 -1.59 12.21 16.28
C GLY A 59 -2.25 12.72 15.00
N LEU A 60 -2.41 11.85 13.99
CA LEU A 60 -3.05 12.22 12.74
C LEU A 60 -4.55 12.49 12.90
N LEU A 61 -5.23 11.69 13.73
CA LEU A 61 -6.64 11.96 14.08
C LEU A 61 -6.80 13.28 14.84
N GLN A 62 -5.84 13.63 15.71
CA GLN A 62 -5.81 14.93 16.38
C GLN A 62 -5.62 16.08 15.38
N ASP A 63 -4.70 15.92 14.41
CA ASP A 63 -4.48 16.92 13.36
C ASP A 63 -5.74 17.14 12.50
N ILE A 64 -6.48 16.07 12.21
CA ILE A 64 -7.76 16.16 11.48
C ILE A 64 -8.86 16.80 12.35
N ASP A 65 -8.97 16.45 13.63
CA ASP A 65 -9.94 17.07 14.55
C ASP A 65 -9.69 18.59 14.72
N ALA A 66 -8.42 19.01 14.71
CA ALA A 66 -8.02 20.40 14.75
C ALA A 66 -8.35 21.18 13.47
N ASN A 67 -8.69 20.49 12.38
CA ASN A 67 -8.96 21.05 11.05
C ASN A 67 -10.31 20.54 10.50
N PRO A 68 -11.43 20.84 11.20
CA PRO A 68 -12.73 20.23 10.93
C PRO A 68 -13.21 20.50 9.50
N GLY A 69 -13.73 19.45 8.86
CA GLY A 69 -14.30 19.49 7.50
C GLY A 69 -13.28 19.57 6.37
N ARG A 70 -11.97 19.66 6.68
CA ARG A 70 -10.92 19.74 5.64
C ARG A 70 -10.59 18.41 5.00
N VAL A 71 -10.88 17.29 5.65
CA VAL A 71 -10.51 15.96 5.17
C VAL A 71 -11.77 15.15 4.92
N GLN A 72 -11.87 14.55 3.74
CA GLN A 72 -12.99 13.66 3.38
C GLN A 72 -12.58 12.19 3.50
N GLU A 73 -11.31 11.87 3.25
CA GLU A 73 -10.81 10.50 3.27
C GLU A 73 -9.53 10.40 4.12
N LEU A 74 -9.46 9.41 4.99
CA LEU A 74 -8.24 8.98 5.68
C LEU A 74 -7.94 7.53 5.30
N TRP A 75 -6.82 7.30 4.61
CA TRP A 75 -6.36 5.96 4.25
C TRP A 75 -5.21 5.54 5.16
N ILE A 76 -5.38 4.41 5.84
CA ILE A 76 -4.36 3.82 6.70
C ILE A 76 -3.84 2.56 6.00
N CYS A 77 -2.63 2.66 5.47
CA CYS A 77 -1.97 1.63 4.65
C CYS A 77 -0.90 0.91 5.49
N ILE A 78 -1.11 -0.37 5.76
CA ILE A 78 -0.32 -1.16 6.73
C ILE A 78 -0.01 -2.55 6.15
N ASP A 79 1.21 -3.04 6.37
CA ASP A 79 1.61 -4.39 6.00
C ASP A 79 0.97 -5.41 6.97
N SER A 80 0.50 -6.56 6.48
CA SER A 80 0.03 -7.61 7.40
C SER A 80 1.20 -8.38 8.02
N GLU A 81 2.36 -8.38 7.37
CA GLU A 81 3.52 -9.21 7.71
C GLU A 81 3.15 -10.70 7.83
N GLU A 82 3.38 -11.30 9.00
CA GLU A 82 3.08 -12.71 9.24
C GLU A 82 1.61 -12.96 9.63
N ASP A 83 0.85 -11.92 9.94
CA ASP A 83 -0.56 -12.03 10.31
C ASP A 83 -1.46 -12.23 9.08
N THR A 84 -2.64 -12.79 9.33
CA THR A 84 -3.70 -12.86 8.32
C THR A 84 -4.19 -11.45 7.96
N TYR A 85 -4.81 -11.30 6.79
CA TYR A 85 -5.44 -10.05 6.40
C TYR A 85 -6.48 -9.61 7.44
N GLU A 86 -7.33 -10.56 7.88
CA GLU A 86 -8.45 -10.33 8.79
C GLU A 86 -7.97 -9.91 10.18
N ASP A 87 -6.94 -10.57 10.72
CA ASP A 87 -6.38 -10.24 12.03
C ASP A 87 -5.76 -8.85 12.03
N ARG A 88 -4.95 -8.52 11.00
CA ARG A 88 -4.36 -7.19 10.87
C ARG A 88 -5.43 -6.12 10.68
N TYR A 89 -6.43 -6.35 9.83
CA TYR A 89 -7.55 -5.44 9.64
C TYR A 89 -8.27 -5.17 10.96
N ALA A 90 -8.59 -6.22 11.71
CA ALA A 90 -9.29 -6.10 12.99
C ALA A 90 -8.44 -5.36 14.04
N GLU A 91 -7.12 -5.58 14.06
CA GLU A 91 -6.18 -4.86 14.93
C GLU A 91 -6.16 -3.35 14.64
N VAL A 92 -5.96 -2.97 13.37
CA VAL A 92 -5.93 -1.57 12.95
C VAL A 92 -7.27 -0.89 13.23
N GLN A 93 -8.37 -1.58 12.92
CA GLN A 93 -9.72 -1.09 13.22
C GLN A 93 -9.91 -0.85 14.72
N ARG A 94 -9.49 -1.79 15.59
CA ARG A 94 -9.58 -1.62 17.04
C ARG A 94 -8.76 -0.43 17.53
N ALA A 95 -7.55 -0.24 17.01
CA ALA A 95 -6.71 0.90 17.38
C ALA A 95 -7.35 2.24 17.01
N VAL A 96 -7.89 2.34 15.80
CA VAL A 96 -8.62 3.55 15.36
C VAL A 96 -9.86 3.79 16.21
N GLN A 97 -10.67 2.75 16.46
CA GLN A 97 -11.87 2.88 17.28
C GLN A 97 -11.56 3.34 18.71
N ALA A 98 -10.47 2.85 19.31
CA ALA A 98 -10.03 3.30 20.64
C ALA A 98 -9.68 4.80 20.67
N GLU A 99 -9.05 5.32 19.61
CA GLU A 99 -8.77 6.75 19.47
C GLU A 99 -10.04 7.58 19.21
N LEU A 100 -10.98 7.06 18.40
CA LEU A 100 -12.24 7.73 18.10
C LEU A 100 -13.18 7.82 19.31
N GLN A 101 -13.18 6.83 20.21
CA GLN A 101 -14.02 6.84 21.41
C GLN A 101 -13.76 8.06 22.32
N ASN A 102 -12.54 8.58 22.31
CA ASN A 102 -12.10 9.67 23.19
C ASN A 102 -12.04 11.02 22.48
N ASN A 103 -12.48 11.13 21.22
CA ASN A 103 -12.36 12.35 20.44
C ASN A 103 -13.72 12.88 19.96
N ARG A 104 -13.70 14.09 19.38
CA ARG A 104 -14.90 14.77 18.87
C ARG A 104 -15.12 14.55 17.38
N MET A 105 -14.37 13.65 16.75
CA MET A 105 -14.30 13.46 15.29
C MET A 105 -15.67 13.21 14.66
N ALA A 106 -16.51 12.38 15.30
CA ALA A 106 -17.85 12.11 14.79
C ALA A 106 -18.73 13.37 14.67
N ARG A 107 -18.44 14.42 15.47
CA ARG A 107 -19.16 15.71 15.44
C ARG A 107 -18.46 16.74 14.55
N THR A 108 -17.13 16.79 14.59
CA THR A 108 -16.30 17.79 13.89
C THR A 108 -16.05 17.43 12.42
N ASN A 109 -16.07 16.14 12.10
CA ASN A 109 -15.79 15.58 10.79
C ASN A 109 -16.80 14.47 10.42
N PRO A 110 -18.11 14.76 10.38
CA PRO A 110 -19.16 13.75 10.18
C PRO A 110 -19.12 13.09 8.79
N SER A 111 -18.43 13.70 7.83
CA SER A 111 -18.26 13.17 6.48
C SER A 111 -16.89 12.54 6.24
N LEU A 112 -16.06 12.35 7.27
CA LEU A 112 -14.79 11.66 7.12
C LEU A 112 -15.02 10.15 6.93
N GLU A 113 -14.54 9.63 5.82
CA GLU A 113 -14.40 8.19 5.61
C GLU A 113 -12.99 7.73 5.99
N ILE A 114 -12.91 6.67 6.80
CA ILE A 114 -11.64 6.03 7.17
C ILE A 114 -11.56 4.68 6.48
N ARG A 115 -10.54 4.48 5.65
CA ARG A 115 -10.29 3.22 4.92
C ARG A 115 -9.02 2.57 5.42
N PHE A 116 -9.08 1.26 5.65
CA PHE A 116 -7.91 0.44 5.97
C PHE A 116 -7.47 -0.29 4.70
N ILE A 117 -6.22 -0.08 4.29
CA ILE A 117 -5.62 -0.67 3.09
C ILE A 117 -4.51 -1.59 3.57
N ILE A 118 -4.85 -2.86 3.82
CA ILE A 118 -3.86 -3.84 4.28
C ILE A 118 -3.08 -4.38 3.08
N GLN A 119 -1.76 -4.40 3.16
CA GLN A 119 -0.85 -4.97 2.17
C GLN A 119 -0.49 -6.39 2.60
N HIS A 120 -1.14 -7.41 2.01
CA HIS A 120 -0.95 -8.81 2.42
C HIS A 120 0.10 -9.51 1.55
N CYS A 121 1.27 -9.93 2.04
CA CYS A 121 1.83 -9.70 3.39
C CYS A 121 2.62 -8.40 3.52
N CYS A 122 3.04 -7.81 2.40
CA CYS A 122 3.70 -6.51 2.35
C CYS A 122 3.57 -5.88 0.96
N ILE A 123 3.91 -4.61 0.78
CA ILE A 123 3.81 -3.94 -0.53
C ILE A 123 4.61 -4.63 -1.66
N GLU A 124 5.78 -5.23 -1.36
CA GLU A 124 6.54 -5.99 -2.37
C GLU A 124 5.79 -7.22 -2.89
N THR A 125 4.85 -7.76 -2.11
CA THR A 125 3.95 -8.84 -2.53
C THR A 125 3.08 -8.41 -3.68
N TRP A 126 2.54 -7.19 -3.63
CA TRP A 126 1.78 -6.63 -4.75
C TRP A 126 2.66 -6.47 -5.98
N PHE A 127 3.91 -6.03 -5.82
CA PHE A 127 4.81 -5.86 -6.97
C PHE A 127 5.15 -7.18 -7.66
N LEU A 128 5.28 -8.29 -6.91
CA LEU A 128 5.41 -9.64 -7.48
C LEU A 128 4.18 -10.06 -8.31
N GLY A 129 3.06 -9.36 -8.14
CA GLY A 129 1.86 -9.49 -8.93
C GLY A 129 2.03 -9.21 -10.42
N HIS A 130 3.11 -8.56 -10.85
CA HIS A 130 3.34 -8.33 -12.28
C HIS A 130 3.85 -9.60 -12.97
N ASP A 131 2.92 -10.44 -13.40
CA ASP A 131 3.18 -11.75 -14.03
C ASP A 131 4.07 -11.65 -15.28
N GLY A 132 3.94 -10.60 -16.07
CA GLY A 132 4.79 -10.34 -17.24
C GLY A 132 6.27 -10.08 -16.95
N PHE A 133 6.66 -9.73 -15.70
CA PHE A 133 8.06 -9.47 -15.37
C PHE A 133 8.86 -10.75 -15.12
N LEU A 134 8.24 -11.78 -14.55
CA LEU A 134 8.90 -13.06 -14.34
C LEU A 134 9.14 -13.74 -15.70
N ARG A 135 10.41 -14.02 -16.05
CA ARG A 135 10.72 -14.74 -17.28
C ARG A 135 10.23 -16.19 -17.21
N ALA A 136 9.80 -16.73 -18.36
CA ALA A 136 9.42 -18.15 -18.47
C ALA A 136 10.58 -19.07 -18.07
N GLY A 137 11.79 -18.81 -18.60
CA GLY A 137 13.03 -19.47 -18.19
C GLY A 137 14.02 -18.45 -17.60
N PRO A 138 13.99 -18.19 -16.27
CA PRO A 138 14.96 -17.31 -15.64
C PRO A 138 16.37 -17.93 -15.68
N GLN A 139 17.40 -17.09 -15.81
CA GLN A 139 18.79 -17.53 -15.93
C GLN A 139 19.52 -17.56 -14.58
N SER A 140 19.18 -16.64 -13.68
CA SER A 140 19.75 -16.63 -12.32
C SER A 140 19.36 -17.89 -11.54
N ARG A 141 20.35 -18.61 -11.00
CA ARG A 141 20.12 -19.79 -10.14
C ARG A 141 19.20 -19.48 -8.95
N GLN A 142 19.33 -18.28 -8.38
CA GLN A 142 18.49 -17.83 -7.28
C GLN A 142 17.03 -17.70 -7.73
N LEU A 143 16.79 -17.01 -8.85
CA LEU A 143 15.44 -16.80 -9.38
C LEU A 143 14.81 -18.11 -9.87
N VAL A 144 15.61 -19.03 -10.42
CA VAL A 144 15.18 -20.40 -10.75
C VAL A 144 14.71 -21.12 -9.48
N GLY A 145 15.47 -21.02 -8.38
CA GLY A 145 15.09 -21.61 -7.09
C GLY A 145 13.78 -21.03 -6.55
N PHE A 146 13.64 -19.70 -6.56
CA PHE A 146 12.42 -19.03 -6.11
C PHE A 146 11.21 -19.42 -6.94
N LYS A 147 11.33 -19.41 -8.27
CA LYS A 147 10.25 -19.80 -9.18
C LYS A 147 9.84 -21.26 -9.00
N ARG A 148 10.80 -22.17 -8.76
CA ARG A 148 10.50 -23.59 -8.48
C ARG A 148 9.75 -23.78 -7.16
N PHE A 149 10.04 -22.94 -6.17
CA PHE A 149 9.33 -22.96 -4.89
C PHE A 149 7.93 -22.36 -5.01
N TYR A 150 7.80 -21.26 -5.75
CA TYR A 150 6.53 -20.59 -5.99
C TYR A 150 6.56 -19.78 -7.28
N ASP A 151 5.70 -20.09 -8.25
CA ASP A 151 5.69 -19.41 -9.54
C ASP A 151 4.70 -18.23 -9.52
N VAL A 152 5.19 -17.03 -9.18
CA VAL A 152 4.33 -15.83 -9.13
C VAL A 152 3.77 -15.41 -10.50
N SER A 153 4.18 -16.03 -11.62
CA SER A 153 3.54 -15.77 -12.92
C SER A 153 2.20 -16.49 -13.07
N SER A 154 2.01 -17.63 -12.39
CA SER A 154 0.77 -18.40 -12.38
C SER A 154 0.00 -18.25 -11.09
N ASP A 155 0.68 -18.18 -9.95
CA ASP A 155 0.09 -18.28 -8.62
C ASP A 155 0.01 -16.92 -7.91
N ASP A 156 -0.94 -16.78 -6.98
CA ASP A 156 -1.20 -15.53 -6.26
C ASP A 156 -0.07 -15.21 -5.25
N PRO A 157 0.70 -14.13 -5.44
CA PRO A 157 1.79 -13.78 -4.53
C PRO A 157 1.36 -13.62 -3.06
N GLU A 158 0.10 -13.24 -2.80
CA GLU A 158 -0.41 -13.08 -1.43
C GLU A 158 -0.52 -14.42 -0.68
N ARG A 159 -0.55 -15.54 -1.41
CA ARG A 159 -0.58 -16.91 -0.87
C ARG A 159 0.81 -17.54 -0.76
N MET A 160 1.86 -16.79 -1.13
CA MET A 160 3.23 -17.28 -1.10
C MET A 160 3.75 -17.42 0.34
N ALA A 161 4.34 -18.57 0.63
CA ALA A 161 4.98 -18.89 1.91
C ALA A 161 6.45 -18.45 1.94
N THR A 162 7.10 -18.60 3.10
CA THR A 162 8.52 -18.25 3.28
C THR A 162 9.44 -19.31 2.68
N TYR A 163 10.35 -18.90 1.80
CA TYR A 163 11.38 -19.78 1.23
C TYR A 163 12.40 -20.23 2.30
N PRO A 164 12.88 -21.50 2.27
CA PRO A 164 13.86 -21.98 3.23
C PRO A 164 15.10 -21.09 3.37
N GLY A 165 15.45 -20.72 4.61
CA GLY A 165 16.58 -19.84 4.91
C GLY A 165 16.22 -18.36 5.02
N TYR A 166 14.98 -17.97 4.74
CA TYR A 166 14.44 -16.65 5.07
C TYR A 166 13.71 -16.68 6.42
N VAL A 167 13.83 -15.59 7.18
CA VAL A 167 13.22 -15.48 8.52
C VAL A 167 11.74 -15.13 8.42
N THR A 168 11.37 -14.25 7.48
CA THR A 168 10.00 -13.74 7.31
C THR A 168 9.55 -13.80 5.85
N ARG A 169 8.23 -13.90 5.60
CA ARG A 169 7.61 -13.82 4.27
C ARG A 169 8.03 -12.55 3.56
N ALA A 170 7.90 -11.39 4.22
CA ALA A 170 8.27 -10.10 3.66
C ALA A 170 9.73 -10.04 3.20
N SER A 171 10.67 -10.62 3.98
CA SER A 171 12.09 -10.66 3.59
C SER A 171 12.33 -11.52 2.35
N PHE A 172 11.60 -12.62 2.21
CA PHE A 172 11.64 -13.46 1.02
C PHE A 172 11.00 -12.75 -0.20
N HIS A 173 9.83 -12.14 -0.02
CA HIS A 173 9.11 -11.45 -1.09
C HIS A 173 9.96 -10.30 -1.67
N LEU A 174 10.64 -9.54 -0.80
CA LEU A 174 11.61 -8.53 -1.21
C LEU A 174 12.77 -9.11 -2.02
N ALA A 175 13.34 -10.24 -1.59
CA ALA A 175 14.43 -10.89 -2.30
C ALA A 175 13.99 -11.44 -3.67
N TYR A 176 12.79 -12.03 -3.73
CA TYR A 176 12.21 -12.50 -4.98
C TYR A 176 11.98 -11.33 -5.93
N LEU A 177 11.35 -10.25 -5.47
CA LEU A 177 11.12 -9.07 -6.30
C LEU A 177 12.43 -8.52 -6.88
N LYS A 178 13.47 -8.38 -6.05
CA LYS A 178 14.79 -7.93 -6.51
C LYS A 178 15.37 -8.84 -7.58
N ALA A 179 15.31 -10.16 -7.38
CA ALA A 179 15.81 -11.12 -8.36
C ALA A 179 15.00 -11.06 -9.67
N MET A 180 13.67 -10.96 -9.59
CA MET A 180 12.77 -10.86 -10.74
C MET A 180 13.04 -9.60 -11.57
N LEU A 181 13.21 -8.45 -10.92
CA LEU A 181 13.49 -7.18 -11.59
C LEU A 181 14.91 -7.14 -12.18
N ALA A 182 15.90 -7.68 -11.46
CA ALA A 182 17.30 -7.72 -11.92
C ALA A 182 17.46 -8.53 -13.21
N GLU A 183 16.70 -9.62 -13.37
CA GLU A 183 16.65 -10.44 -14.59
C GLU A 183 16.16 -9.64 -15.82
N ARG A 184 15.45 -8.53 -15.59
CA ARG A 184 14.98 -7.57 -16.61
C ARG A 184 15.84 -6.30 -16.65
N SER A 185 17.02 -6.32 -16.04
CA SER A 185 17.94 -5.18 -15.94
C SER A 185 17.39 -3.99 -15.14
N TYR A 186 16.33 -4.18 -14.35
CA TYR A 186 15.84 -3.20 -13.40
C TYR A 186 16.45 -3.43 -12.01
N ARG A 187 16.57 -2.36 -11.23
CA ARG A 187 17.02 -2.42 -9.84
C ARG A 187 15.93 -1.91 -8.94
N TYR A 188 15.76 -2.57 -7.80
CA TYR A 188 14.84 -2.18 -6.75
C TYR A 188 15.57 -1.99 -5.44
N SER A 189 15.35 -0.83 -4.82
CA SER A 189 15.63 -0.61 -3.41
C SER A 189 14.48 0.17 -2.79
N LYS A 190 14.32 0.11 -1.47
CA LYS A 190 13.25 0.86 -0.78
C LYS A 190 13.33 2.36 -1.06
N GLN A 191 14.54 2.90 -1.22
CA GLN A 191 14.79 4.31 -1.56
C GLN A 191 14.57 4.64 -3.04
N ARG A 192 14.67 3.64 -3.92
CA ARG A 192 14.51 3.78 -5.38
C ARG A 192 13.67 2.61 -5.88
N PRO A 193 12.33 2.69 -5.76
CA PRO A 193 11.44 1.61 -6.17
C PRO A 193 11.50 1.31 -7.68
N GLY A 194 12.03 2.23 -8.48
CA GLY A 194 12.34 1.98 -9.89
C GLY A 194 11.07 1.74 -10.70
N VAL A 195 11.04 0.67 -11.50
CA VAL A 195 9.94 0.44 -12.45
C VAL A 195 8.56 0.26 -11.81
N VAL A 196 8.47 -0.07 -10.52
CA VAL A 196 7.18 -0.32 -9.84
C VAL A 196 6.32 0.94 -9.65
N ILE A 197 6.91 2.14 -9.81
CA ILE A 197 6.17 3.42 -9.76
C ILE A 197 5.63 3.86 -11.13
N GLU A 198 5.96 3.14 -12.20
CA GLU A 198 5.51 3.49 -13.54
C GLU A 198 4.01 3.18 -13.72
N PRO A 199 3.26 4.00 -14.48
CA PRO A 199 1.84 3.76 -14.75
C PRO A 199 1.57 2.37 -15.32
N SER A 200 2.40 1.93 -16.27
CA SER A 200 2.28 0.63 -16.92
C SER A 200 2.44 -0.55 -15.95
N TYR A 201 3.26 -0.39 -14.91
CA TYR A 201 3.41 -1.41 -13.87
C TYR A 201 2.13 -1.52 -13.04
N PHE A 202 1.57 -0.39 -12.62
CA PHE A 202 0.29 -0.35 -11.90
C PHE A 202 -0.86 -0.96 -12.73
N GLU A 203 -0.95 -0.59 -14.01
CA GLU A 203 -1.95 -1.11 -14.95
C GLU A 203 -1.85 -2.64 -15.10
N ALA A 204 -0.64 -3.19 -15.14
CA ALA A 204 -0.45 -4.64 -15.19
C ALA A 204 -0.94 -5.33 -13.91
N LEU A 205 -0.69 -4.75 -12.72
CA LEU A 205 -1.23 -5.28 -11.46
C LEU A 205 -2.75 -5.26 -11.46
N GLN A 206 -3.35 -4.14 -11.88
CA GLN A 206 -4.80 -4.00 -12.02
C GLN A 206 -5.38 -5.03 -13.00
N ALA A 207 -4.74 -5.21 -14.16
CA ALA A 207 -5.17 -6.17 -15.17
C ALA A 207 -5.13 -7.61 -14.65
N ARG A 208 -4.10 -7.97 -13.88
CA ARG A 208 -4.04 -9.29 -13.23
C ARG A 208 -5.15 -9.47 -12.22
N CYS A 209 -5.35 -8.50 -11.32
CA CYS A 209 -6.38 -8.56 -10.29
C CYS A 209 -7.77 -8.79 -10.92
N ALA A 210 -8.08 -8.11 -12.03
CA ALA A 210 -9.33 -8.27 -12.77
C ALA A 210 -9.45 -9.65 -13.46
N ARG A 211 -8.35 -10.16 -14.03
CA ARG A 211 -8.37 -11.42 -14.80
C ARG A 211 -8.40 -12.67 -13.93
N THR A 212 -7.68 -12.69 -12.82
CA THR A 212 -7.45 -13.92 -12.03
C THR A 212 -8.08 -13.88 -10.65
N GLY A 213 -8.50 -12.69 -10.18
CA GLY A 213 -8.94 -12.51 -8.80
C GLY A 213 -7.80 -12.46 -7.78
N HIS A 214 -6.54 -12.57 -8.20
CA HIS A 214 -5.35 -12.50 -7.34
C HIS A 214 -5.16 -11.09 -6.76
N LEU A 215 -4.24 -10.98 -5.79
CA LEU A 215 -3.94 -9.73 -5.10
C LEU A 215 -5.21 -9.14 -4.47
N ALA A 216 -5.90 -9.96 -3.67
CA ALA A 216 -7.17 -9.58 -3.06
C ALA A 216 -7.01 -8.32 -2.20
N SER A 217 -5.88 -8.21 -1.48
CA SER A 217 -5.62 -7.03 -0.65
C SER A 217 -5.33 -5.76 -1.48
N PHE A 218 -4.69 -5.90 -2.65
CA PHE A 218 -4.52 -4.78 -3.60
C PHE A 218 -5.85 -4.29 -4.19
N ARG A 219 -6.87 -5.16 -4.31
CA ARG A 219 -8.21 -4.77 -4.80
C ARG A 219 -8.83 -3.66 -3.96
N HIS A 220 -8.61 -3.68 -2.64
CA HIS A 220 -9.13 -2.63 -1.76
C HIS A 220 -8.51 -1.26 -2.03
N LEU A 221 -7.24 -1.21 -2.46
CA LEU A 221 -6.64 0.04 -2.95
C LEU A 221 -7.30 0.49 -4.27
N LEU A 222 -7.56 -0.44 -5.20
CA LEU A 222 -8.24 -0.09 -6.46
C LEU A 222 -9.65 0.46 -6.22
N GLU A 223 -10.39 -0.12 -5.28
CA GLU A 223 -11.72 0.35 -4.86
C GLU A 223 -11.64 1.74 -4.23
N ALA A 224 -10.69 1.97 -3.32
CA ALA A 224 -10.47 3.27 -2.71
C ALA A 224 -10.11 4.36 -3.74
N LEU A 225 -9.24 4.03 -4.69
CA LEU A 225 -8.86 4.94 -5.78
C LEU A 225 -10.05 5.29 -6.69
N ARG A 226 -10.94 4.33 -6.99
CA ARG A 226 -12.16 4.59 -7.78
C ARG A 226 -13.14 5.49 -7.04
N ALA A 227 -13.42 5.18 -5.77
CA ALA A 227 -14.30 5.99 -4.94
C ALA A 227 -13.79 7.45 -4.83
N ALA A 228 -12.48 7.63 -4.69
CA ALA A 228 -11.86 8.96 -4.65
C ALA A 228 -11.96 9.74 -5.97
N ASP A 229 -11.94 9.05 -7.12
CA ASP A 229 -12.05 9.66 -8.45
C ASP A 229 -13.50 10.10 -8.73
N ASP A 230 -14.48 9.29 -8.32
CA ASP A 230 -15.91 9.59 -8.44
C ASP A 230 -16.33 10.81 -7.60
N VAL A 231 -15.70 11.04 -6.44
CA VAL A 231 -15.94 12.23 -5.59
C VAL A 231 -15.21 13.48 -6.13
N GLY A 232 -14.21 13.30 -6.99
CA GLY A 232 -13.41 14.39 -7.58
C GLY A 232 -13.92 14.90 -8.94
N SER A 233 -14.81 14.14 -9.59
CA SER A 233 -15.43 14.44 -10.91
C SER A 233 -16.71 15.25 -10.78
#